data_AF-A0AAU3NGV9-F1
#
_entry.id   AF-A0AAU3NGV9-F1
#
_cell.length_a   1.000
_cell.length_b   1.000
_cell.length_c   1.000
_cell.angle_alpha   90.00
_cell.angle_beta   90.00
_cell.angle_gamma   90.00
#
_symmetry.space_group_name_H-M   'P 1'
#
loop_
_entity.id
_entity.type
_entity.pdbx_description
1 polymer ?
#
loop_
_entity_poly.entity_id
_entity_poly.type
_entity_poly.pdbx_seq_one_letter_code
_entity_poly.pdbx_strand_id
1 'polypeptide(L)'
;MAEPTPRRNEPRLRPAPLLFEPAEAAGDPEHFFDLESIDDPQALLARATELTLAFQAAADRALEFQAIAAAQLADPRRFDRLTPAAIAEQAEWTEDYAKKMVEFGRDLLRGGADADADGHGHGVGDHV
;
A
#
# COMPACT_ATOMS: atom_id res chain seq x y z
N MET A 1 49.85 45.25 18.87
CA MET A 1 50.51 43.95 19.11
C MET A 1 49.76 42.92 18.28
N ALA A 2 50.39 42.43 17.21
CA ALA A 2 49.94 41.26 16.44
C ALA A 2 50.36 39.99 17.22
N GLU A 3 49.55 38.95 17.35
CA GLU A 3 49.47 37.71 16.54
C GLU A 3 48.95 36.59 17.51
N PRO A 4 48.69 35.33 17.10
CA PRO A 4 47.79 34.85 16.05
C PRO A 4 46.89 33.67 16.54
N THR A 5 45.91 33.26 15.74
CA THR A 5 45.10 32.04 15.96
C THR A 5 45.86 30.78 15.50
N PRO A 6 45.82 29.65 16.23
CA PRO A 6 46.20 28.36 15.65
C PRO A 6 44.95 27.68 15.07
N ARG A 7 44.83 27.66 13.74
CA ARG A 7 43.92 26.74 13.05
C ARG A 7 44.55 25.35 13.06
N ARG A 8 43.95 24.43 13.82
CA ARG A 8 44.33 23.01 13.87
C ARG A 8 44.02 22.37 12.52
N ASN A 9 45.07 22.12 11.74
CA ASN A 9 45.01 21.51 10.42
C ASN A 9 45.32 20.00 10.59
N GLU A 10 44.30 19.23 10.99
CA GLU A 10 44.41 17.77 11.05
C GLU A 10 43.79 17.16 9.76
N PRO A 11 44.51 16.31 9.02
CA PRO A 11 43.99 15.66 7.82
C PRO A 11 42.82 14.74 8.20
N ARG A 12 41.62 15.05 7.69
CA ARG A 12 40.43 14.20 7.87
C ARG A 12 40.64 12.90 7.07
N LEU A 13 40.86 11.78 7.76
CA LEU A 13 40.78 10.44 7.17
C LEU A 13 39.39 10.27 6.56
N ARG A 14 39.32 10.18 5.23
CA ARG A 14 38.06 9.84 4.56
C ARG A 14 37.79 8.35 4.81
N PRO A 15 36.59 7.97 5.29
CA PRO A 15 36.25 6.55 5.44
C PRO A 15 36.31 5.87 4.07
N ALA A 16 36.86 4.65 4.05
CA ALA A 16 36.94 3.85 2.83
C ALA A 16 35.53 3.55 2.31
N PRO A 17 35.28 3.63 0.99
CA PRO A 17 34.00 3.26 0.41
C PRO A 17 33.76 1.77 0.65
N LEU A 18 32.65 1.43 1.30
CA LEU A 18 32.20 0.05 1.46
C LEU A 18 31.78 -0.45 0.08
N LEU A 19 32.55 -1.38 -0.47
CA LEU A 19 32.14 -2.17 -1.63
C LEU A 19 31.15 -3.22 -1.11
N PHE A 20 29.86 -2.93 -1.25
CA PHE A 20 28.83 -3.93 -1.09
C PHE A 20 28.69 -4.61 -2.44
N GLU A 21 29.21 -5.84 -2.56
CA GLU A 21 28.68 -6.73 -3.59
C GLU A 21 27.22 -6.99 -3.21
N PRO A 22 26.23 -6.66 -4.07
CA PRO A 22 24.88 -7.10 -3.81
C PRO A 22 24.93 -8.63 -3.75
N ALA A 23 24.40 -9.21 -2.67
CA ALA A 23 24.10 -10.62 -2.67
C ALA A 23 23.19 -10.84 -3.89
N GLU A 24 23.69 -11.49 -4.94
CA GLU A 24 22.84 -12.07 -5.96
C GLU A 24 21.87 -12.94 -5.18
N ALA A 25 20.63 -12.48 -5.05
CA ALA A 25 19.53 -13.37 -4.79
C ALA A 25 19.63 -14.39 -5.91
N ALA A 26 20.17 -15.57 -5.62
CA ALA A 26 20.02 -16.72 -6.47
C ALA A 26 18.51 -16.94 -6.50
N GLY A 27 17.87 -16.29 -7.48
CA GLY A 27 16.48 -16.52 -7.80
C GLY A 27 16.44 -17.95 -8.28
N ASP A 28 16.19 -18.88 -7.35
CA ASP A 28 15.15 -19.84 -7.65
C ASP A 28 14.00 -19.01 -8.22
N PRO A 29 13.44 -19.29 -9.40
CA PRO A 29 12.23 -18.61 -9.82
C PRO A 29 11.20 -18.83 -8.71
N GLU A 30 11.10 -17.89 -7.77
CA GLU A 30 10.34 -18.05 -6.54
C GLU A 30 8.87 -18.14 -6.95
N HIS A 31 8.37 -19.37 -6.99
CA HIS A 31 6.97 -19.64 -7.22
C HIS A 31 6.22 -19.21 -5.97
N PHE A 32 5.79 -17.95 -5.89
CA PHE A 32 5.19 -17.33 -4.69
C PHE A 32 4.01 -18.13 -4.08
N PHE A 33 3.39 -19.03 -4.84
CA PHE A 33 2.28 -19.88 -4.41
C PHE A 33 2.60 -21.38 -4.39
N ASP A 34 3.80 -21.78 -4.83
CA ASP A 34 4.31 -23.15 -4.91
C ASP A 34 3.39 -24.16 -5.62
N LEU A 35 2.51 -23.70 -6.53
CA LEU A 35 1.52 -24.56 -7.18
C LEU A 35 2.18 -25.59 -8.11
N GLU A 36 3.24 -25.18 -8.80
CA GLU A 36 4.00 -26.01 -9.73
C GLU A 36 4.76 -27.15 -9.04
N SER A 37 4.93 -27.07 -7.72
CA SER A 37 5.59 -28.09 -6.91
C SER A 37 4.63 -29.15 -6.33
N ILE A 38 3.32 -29.01 -6.57
CA ILE A 38 2.30 -29.92 -6.03
C ILE A 38 1.93 -30.98 -7.08
N ASP A 39 2.41 -32.21 -6.88
CA ASP A 39 2.12 -33.33 -7.79
C ASP A 39 0.73 -33.97 -7.57
N ASP A 40 0.21 -33.95 -6.34
CA ASP A 40 -1.09 -34.56 -6.02
C ASP A 40 -2.25 -33.68 -6.53
N PRO A 41 -3.09 -34.17 -7.46
CA PRO A 41 -4.18 -33.37 -8.01
C PRO A 41 -5.22 -32.91 -6.97
N GLN A 42 -5.43 -33.68 -5.90
CA GLN A 42 -6.37 -33.29 -4.84
C GLN A 42 -5.80 -32.14 -4.00
N ALA A 43 -4.54 -32.25 -3.57
CA ALA A 43 -3.84 -31.18 -2.88
C ALA A 43 -3.75 -29.91 -3.73
N LEU A 44 -3.47 -30.02 -5.03
CA LEU A 44 -3.41 -28.89 -5.95
C LEU A 44 -4.77 -28.17 -6.05
N LEU A 45 -5.86 -28.93 -6.22
CA LEU A 45 -7.21 -28.36 -6.31
C LEU A 45 -7.60 -27.64 -5.01
N ALA A 46 -7.33 -28.25 -3.85
CA ALA A 46 -7.62 -27.63 -2.55
C ALA A 46 -6.85 -26.31 -2.41
N ARG A 47 -5.54 -26.33 -2.70
CA ARG A 47 -4.69 -25.16 -2.58
C ARG A 47 -5.09 -24.03 -3.54
N ALA A 48 -5.36 -24.35 -4.80
CA ALA A 48 -5.82 -23.37 -5.80
C ALA A 48 -7.17 -22.74 -5.41
N THR A 49 -8.05 -23.52 -4.78
CA THR A 49 -9.35 -23.04 -4.31
C THR A 49 -9.20 -22.03 -3.17
N GLU A 50 -8.35 -22.32 -2.18
CA GLU A 50 -8.03 -21.39 -1.09
C GLU A 50 -7.49 -20.07 -1.62
N LEU A 51 -6.54 -20.12 -2.56
CA LEU A 51 -5.96 -18.93 -3.17
C LEU A 51 -6.99 -18.12 -3.94
N THR A 52 -7.89 -18.77 -4.68
CA THR A 52 -8.97 -18.08 -5.42
C THR A 52 -9.84 -17.26 -4.48
N LEU A 53 -10.25 -17.82 -3.33
CA LEU A 53 -11.05 -17.10 -2.34
C LEU A 53 -10.26 -15.95 -1.70
N ALA A 54 -8.99 -16.17 -1.38
CA ALA A 54 -8.14 -15.12 -0.83
C ALA A 54 -7.94 -13.96 -1.81
N PHE A 55 -7.72 -14.26 -3.10
CA PHE A 55 -7.59 -13.24 -4.13
C PHE A 55 -8.88 -12.50 -4.42
N GLN A 56 -10.03 -13.18 -4.38
CA GLN A 56 -11.31 -12.50 -4.50
C GLN A 56 -11.49 -11.48 -3.37
N ALA A 57 -11.23 -11.89 -2.12
CA ALA A 57 -11.30 -10.98 -0.98
C ALA A 57 -10.31 -9.81 -1.10
N ALA A 58 -9.10 -10.08 -1.59
CA ALA A 58 -8.10 -9.04 -1.85
C ALA A 58 -8.53 -8.08 -2.96
N ALA A 59 -9.13 -8.59 -4.05
CA ALA A 59 -9.65 -7.78 -5.14
C ALA A 59 -10.82 -6.89 -4.68
N ASP A 60 -11.74 -7.43 -3.88
CA ASP A 60 -12.84 -6.68 -3.28
C ASP A 60 -12.29 -5.53 -2.42
N ARG A 61 -11.29 -5.82 -1.59
CA ARG A 61 -10.67 -4.79 -0.74
C ARG A 61 -9.89 -3.75 -1.56
N ALA A 62 -9.19 -4.16 -2.62
CA ALA A 62 -8.51 -3.25 -3.52
C ALA A 62 -9.49 -2.30 -4.23
N LEU A 63 -10.67 -2.80 -4.62
CA LEU A 63 -11.73 -2.01 -5.23
C LEU A 63 -12.27 -0.93 -4.27
N GLU A 64 -12.45 -1.25 -2.99
CA GLU A 64 -12.81 -0.25 -1.97
C GLU A 64 -11.74 0.84 -1.86
N PHE A 65 -10.46 0.48 -1.87
CA PHE A 65 -9.38 1.46 -1.85
C PHE A 65 -9.31 2.31 -3.12
N GLN A 66 -9.59 1.74 -4.29
CA GLN A 66 -9.72 2.49 -5.54
C GLN A 66 -10.85 3.51 -5.45
N ALA A 67 -11.99 3.14 -4.89
CA ALA A 67 -13.12 4.05 -4.68
C ALA A 67 -12.76 5.19 -3.71
N ILE A 68 -12.12 4.86 -2.59
CA ILE A 68 -11.63 5.84 -1.61
C ILE A 68 -10.64 6.81 -2.26
N ALA A 69 -9.69 6.31 -3.07
CA ALA A 69 -8.73 7.15 -3.78
C ALA A 69 -9.43 8.07 -4.79
N ALA A 70 -10.38 7.55 -5.58
CA ALA A 70 -11.16 8.35 -6.51
C ALA A 70 -11.94 9.46 -5.78
N ALA A 71 -12.60 9.13 -4.66
CA ALA A 71 -13.33 10.08 -3.84
C ALA A 71 -12.43 11.21 -3.31
N GLN A 72 -11.25 10.86 -2.82
CA GLN A 72 -10.25 11.84 -2.36
C GLN A 72 -9.75 12.72 -3.50
N LEU A 73 -9.48 12.17 -4.68
CA LEU A 73 -9.03 12.93 -5.85
C LEU A 73 -10.11 13.90 -6.35
N ALA A 74 -11.39 13.56 -6.18
CA ALA A 74 -12.53 14.40 -6.54
C ALA A 74 -12.99 15.34 -5.41
N ASP A 75 -12.30 15.39 -4.27
CA ASP A 75 -12.71 16.19 -3.12
C ASP A 75 -12.63 17.70 -3.46
N PRO A 76 -13.73 18.47 -3.36
CA PRO A 76 -13.73 19.91 -3.62
C PRO A 76 -12.82 20.72 -2.69
N ARG A 77 -12.42 20.16 -1.54
CA ARG A 77 -11.49 20.80 -0.59
C ARG A 77 -10.04 20.76 -1.05
N ARG A 78 -9.71 19.92 -2.04
CA ARG A 78 -8.38 19.85 -2.64
C ARG A 78 -8.16 20.96 -3.65
N PHE A 79 -6.94 21.48 -3.68
CA PHE A 79 -6.52 22.47 -4.67
C PHE A 79 -6.31 21.83 -6.06
N ASP A 80 -5.90 20.56 -6.09
CA ASP A 80 -5.59 19.76 -7.29
C ASP A 80 -6.72 18.77 -7.63
N ARG A 81 -7.96 19.12 -7.30
CA ARG A 81 -9.10 18.22 -7.53
C ARG A 81 -9.21 17.81 -9.00
N LEU A 82 -9.44 16.53 -9.23
CA LEU A 82 -9.68 15.98 -10.55
C LEU A 82 -11.17 15.95 -10.87
N THR A 83 -11.49 16.08 -12.16
CA THR A 83 -12.85 15.82 -12.65
C THR A 83 -13.06 14.30 -12.78
N PRO A 84 -14.31 13.81 -12.75
CA PRO A 84 -14.58 12.40 -13.01
C PRO A 84 -14.01 11.91 -14.35
N ALA A 85 -13.98 12.78 -15.38
CA ALA A 85 -13.37 12.45 -16.67
C ALA A 85 -11.85 12.24 -16.59
N ALA A 86 -11.13 13.08 -15.84
CA ALA A 86 -9.69 12.93 -15.64
C ALA A 86 -9.35 11.70 -14.79
N ILE A 87 -10.16 11.40 -13.78
CA ILE A 87 -10.02 10.17 -12.98
C ILE A 87 -10.26 8.94 -13.88
N ALA A 88 -11.28 9.00 -14.73
CA ALA A 88 -11.60 7.93 -15.66
C ALA A 88 -10.47 7.66 -16.66
N GLU A 89 -9.86 8.72 -17.20
CA GLU A 89 -8.69 8.58 -18.08
C GLU A 89 -7.52 7.89 -17.37
N GLN A 90 -7.19 8.30 -16.15
CA GLN A 90 -6.06 7.73 -15.39
C GLN A 90 -6.30 6.26 -14.97
N ALA A 91 -7.55 5.90 -14.70
CA ALA A 91 -7.92 4.57 -14.23
C ALA A 91 -8.43 3.63 -15.36
N GLU A 92 -8.39 4.08 -16.61
CA GLU A 92 -8.93 3.36 -17.77
C GLU A 92 -10.41 2.98 -17.61
N TRP A 93 -11.19 3.91 -17.05
CA TRP A 93 -12.61 3.76 -16.81
C TRP A 93 -13.45 4.62 -17.77
N THR A 94 -14.75 4.34 -17.80
CA THR A 94 -15.70 5.32 -18.34
C THR A 94 -15.94 6.43 -17.31
N GLU A 95 -16.27 7.62 -17.78
CA GLU A 95 -16.57 8.76 -16.89
C GLU A 95 -17.71 8.43 -15.92
N ASP A 96 -18.75 7.74 -16.38
CA ASP A 96 -19.89 7.37 -15.54
C ASP A 96 -19.53 6.32 -14.49
N TYR A 97 -18.59 5.43 -14.79
CA TYR A 97 -18.06 4.51 -13.78
C TYR A 97 -17.22 5.25 -12.74
N ALA A 98 -16.37 6.19 -13.15
CA ALA A 98 -15.60 7.03 -12.23
C ALA A 98 -16.50 7.84 -11.29
N LYS A 99 -17.64 8.38 -11.78
CA LYS A 99 -18.64 9.05 -10.93
C LYS A 99 -19.18 8.11 -9.84
N LYS A 100 -19.59 6.90 -10.22
CA LYS A 100 -20.07 5.88 -9.28
C LYS A 100 -19.01 5.50 -8.25
N MET A 101 -17.75 5.37 -8.67
CA MET A 101 -16.63 5.04 -7.77
C MET A 101 -16.34 6.17 -6.78
N VAL A 102 -16.41 7.43 -7.21
CA VAL A 102 -16.29 8.61 -6.33
C VAL A 102 -17.42 8.64 -5.31
N GLU A 103 -18.66 8.37 -5.72
CA GLU A 103 -19.81 8.31 -4.82
C GLU A 103 -19.66 7.19 -3.78
N PHE A 104 -19.36 5.98 -4.25
CA PHE A 104 -19.12 4.83 -3.38
C PHE A 104 -17.99 5.09 -2.38
N GLY A 105 -16.87 5.67 -2.81
CA GLY A 105 -15.77 6.03 -1.93
C GLY A 105 -16.12 7.07 -0.87
N ARG A 106 -16.99 8.04 -1.21
CA ARG A 106 -17.50 9.03 -0.23
C ARG A 106 -18.38 8.38 0.81
N ASP A 107 -19.21 7.43 0.42
CA ASP A 107 -20.07 6.69 1.34
C ASP A 107 -19.24 5.77 2.26
N LEU A 108 -18.20 5.11 1.73
CA LEU A 108 -17.23 4.35 2.54
C LEU A 108 -16.51 5.23 3.57
N LEU A 109 -16.04 6.41 3.18
CA LEU A 109 -15.38 7.35 4.10
C LEU A 109 -16.31 7.85 5.20
N ARG A 110 -17.61 7.99 4.90
CA ARG A 110 -18.63 8.36 5.89
C ARG A 110 -18.92 7.21 6.85
N GLY A 111 -19.17 6.01 6.32
CA GLY A 111 -19.47 4.83 7.15
C GLY A 111 -18.29 4.32 7.98
N GLY A 112 -17.05 4.50 7.49
CA GLY A 112 -15.84 4.19 8.25
C GLY A 112 -15.64 5.13 9.44
N ALA A 113 -15.95 6.42 9.28
CA ALA A 113 -15.89 7.39 10.38
C ALA A 113 -16.88 7.06 11.52
N ASP A 114 -18.05 6.50 11.18
CA ASP A 114 -19.03 6.04 12.17
C ASP A 114 -18.56 4.75 12.88
N ALA A 115 -17.93 3.82 12.16
CA ALA A 115 -17.36 2.59 12.73
C ALA A 115 -16.18 2.84 13.68
N ASP A 116 -15.32 3.83 13.36
CA ASP A 116 -14.22 4.25 14.24
C ASP A 116 -14.73 5.04 15.48
N ALA A 117 -15.88 5.72 15.38
CA ALA A 117 -16.49 6.45 16.49
C ALA A 117 -17.14 5.53 17.54
N ASP A 118 -17.68 4.38 17.14
CA ASP A 118 -18.28 3.38 18.03
C ASP A 118 -17.25 2.35 18.59
N GLY A 119 -16.00 2.39 18.12
CA GLY A 119 -14.96 1.36 18.40
C GLY A 119 -13.99 1.63 19.56
N HIS A 120 -14.10 2.74 20.29
CA HIS A 120 -13.22 3.03 21.45
C HIS A 120 -13.93 2.72 22.78
N GLY A 121 -14.12 1.43 23.06
CA GLY A 121 -14.82 0.98 24.26
C GLY A 121 -14.66 -0.48 24.64
N HIS A 122 -13.56 -1.16 24.26
CA HIS A 122 -13.23 -2.44 24.90
C HIS A 122 -12.15 -2.22 25.94
N GLY A 123 -12.58 -1.72 27.10
CA GLY A 123 -11.81 -1.81 28.32
C GLY A 123 -11.52 -3.26 28.61
N VAL A 124 -10.24 -3.63 28.58
CA VAL A 124 -9.73 -4.86 29.16
C VAL A 124 -9.99 -4.77 30.67
N GLY A 125 -11.16 -5.27 31.06
CA GLY A 125 -11.52 -5.52 32.45
C GLY A 125 -10.86 -6.81 32.88
N ASP A 126 -9.74 -6.66 33.57
CA ASP A 126 -9.13 -7.64 34.46
C ASP A 126 -10.20 -8.26 35.37
N HIS A 127 -10.34 -9.60 35.35
CA HIS A 127 -10.94 -10.36 36.45
C HIS A 127 -10.49 -11.83 36.43
N VAL A 128 -9.52 -12.08 37.33
CA VAL A 128 -9.31 -13.27 38.20
C VAL A 128 -8.93 -14.60 37.54
#